data_AF-A0A9D1MWY2-F1
#
_entry.id   AF-A0A9D1MWY2-F1
#
_cell.length_a   1.000
_cell.length_b   1.000
_cell.length_c   1.000
_cell.angle_alpha   90.00
_cell.angle_beta   90.00
_cell.angle_gamma   90.00
#
_symmetry.space_group_name_H-M   'P 1'
#
loop_
_entity.id
_entity.type
_entity.pdbx_description
1 polymer ?
#
loop_
_entity_poly.entity_id
_entity_poly.type
_entity_poly.pdbx_seq_one_letter_code
_entity_poly.pdbx_strand_id
1 'polypeptide(L)'
;MKKSVIALVLVLAALVAVTLFAACDVTYTYYFEPNYDGAEQITVTVQLGEEITPPEVERAGYHLEGWYTDSECTIPYNPLGTVLNGQRFYAKWAALPTEIIAEFDGEVFVGDVIRKEDITVTVLYFDGTSATVTDFEANVDVTDSAGTKNVSVKYTEKGVTLTTTAVVVVKQPALSRITAEYVGEPVLVGGTFNVDDLVVTAYYENGHSTRVENFSYNSFSSDSAGAQVLEISYTESGVTKECSVTIMVVDESAVASGSLSIHFLELGNKYTGDSVYVKAGDTDILIDAGSRKDSASTIADYIDDYCTDGVLEYVIVTHAHQDHIAGFVGSSSDTGIFERYECENIIEFARTNATTQIYEDYCEARNAEIAAGANCYTALDCVNNTNGAQKVYDVSGDGSITMEILYQDFYEKDTSNENDYSVCVLITQGQNHYLFTGDLEGEGEESLVANNPDLPEVVLYKGGHHGSYTAAGEVLMAKIKPQYVCICTCAGTVEYTQNMQNTFPAQAFIDRVAPYTDKVYVTSLMHVKYNESTGRYTNDYVESMNGNIVFSCEDGVISLQCSNNDLKLKDTQWFKENRVCPEAWK
;
A
#
# COMPACT_ATOMS: atom_id res chain seq x y z
N MET A 1 60.18 -35.84 77.79
CA MET A 1 59.56 -34.62 77.21
C MET A 1 59.42 -34.82 75.71
N LYS A 2 58.19 -34.66 75.20
CA LYS A 2 57.76 -34.14 73.89
C LYS A 2 58.26 -34.76 72.56
N LYS A 3 57.26 -35.28 71.81
CA LYS A 3 56.87 -35.02 70.38
C LYS A 3 57.94 -35.26 69.29
N SER A 4 57.69 -35.69 68.05
CA SER A 4 56.57 -36.21 67.24
C SER A 4 57.17 -36.50 65.84
N VAL A 5 57.00 -37.68 65.24
CA VAL A 5 56.17 -38.00 64.03
C VAL A 5 56.89 -37.90 62.65
N ILE A 6 56.71 -38.96 61.82
CA ILE A 6 56.77 -39.14 60.33
C ILE A 6 58.02 -39.76 59.62
N ALA A 7 57.75 -40.87 58.88
CA ALA A 7 58.23 -41.34 57.55
C ALA A 7 59.09 -42.64 57.39
N LEU A 8 58.57 -43.51 56.47
CA LEU A 8 59.22 -44.46 55.51
C LEU A 8 59.95 -45.74 56.03
N VAL A 9 59.95 -46.96 55.43
CA VAL A 9 59.25 -47.62 54.29
C VAL A 9 59.75 -49.09 54.13
N LEU A 10 58.93 -50.00 53.54
CA LEU A 10 59.23 -51.27 52.78
C LEU A 10 59.89 -52.48 53.53
N VAL A 11 59.72 -53.80 53.24
CA VAL A 11 59.03 -54.65 52.22
C VAL A 11 59.23 -56.16 52.54
N LEU A 12 58.24 -57.02 52.18
CA LEU A 12 58.20 -58.49 51.78
C LEU A 12 59.01 -59.57 52.56
N ALA A 13 58.73 -60.90 52.57
CA ALA A 13 58.05 -61.82 51.64
C ALA A 13 57.71 -63.22 52.26
N ALA A 14 56.76 -63.96 51.62
CA ALA A 14 56.70 -65.42 51.31
C ALA A 14 56.44 -66.46 52.45
N LEU A 15 55.74 -67.62 52.31
CA LEU A 15 55.09 -68.39 51.23
C LEU A 15 54.25 -69.56 51.84
N VAL A 16 53.08 -69.94 51.25
CA VAL A 16 52.46 -71.28 51.04
C VAL A 16 51.10 -70.96 50.36
N ALA A 17 50.67 -71.43 49.18
CA ALA A 17 50.95 -72.63 48.40
C ALA A 17 50.99 -72.33 46.89
N VAL A 18 51.77 -73.13 46.17
CA VAL A 18 51.82 -73.21 44.70
C VAL A 18 50.83 -74.26 44.22
N THR A 19 49.93 -73.87 43.32
CA THR A 19 49.36 -74.73 42.26
C THR A 19 49.27 -73.83 41.02
N LEU A 20 50.23 -74.01 40.10
CA LEU A 20 49.99 -74.68 38.83
C LEU A 20 49.15 -73.83 37.87
N PHE A 21 49.81 -73.40 36.80
CA PHE A 21 49.27 -73.00 35.51
C PHE A 21 47.74 -73.02 35.41
N ALA A 22 47.17 -71.83 35.27
CA ALA A 22 47.17 -71.24 33.95
C ALA A 22 47.29 -69.72 34.15
N ALA A 23 47.69 -68.95 33.14
CA ALA A 23 46.84 -67.80 32.85
C ALA A 23 45.45 -68.43 32.76
N CYS A 24 44.66 -68.40 33.84
CA CYS A 24 43.29 -68.88 33.72
C CYS A 24 42.77 -67.88 32.71
N ASP A 25 42.68 -68.34 31.47
CA ASP A 25 42.17 -67.61 30.33
C ASP A 25 40.70 -67.39 30.71
N VAL A 26 40.46 -66.45 31.63
CA VAL A 26 39.14 -66.06 32.10
C VAL A 26 38.60 -65.28 30.94
N THR A 27 38.05 -66.03 30.00
CA THR A 27 37.48 -65.46 28.83
C THR A 27 36.02 -65.13 29.11
N TYR A 28 35.63 -63.91 28.75
CA TYR A 28 34.22 -63.57 28.64
C TYR A 28 33.73 -63.95 27.24
N THR A 29 32.57 -64.61 27.20
CA THR A 29 31.88 -64.96 25.97
C THR A 29 30.71 -64.01 25.78
N TYR A 30 30.64 -63.38 24.62
CA TYR A 30 29.56 -62.48 24.22
C TYR A 30 28.91 -62.98 22.94
N TYR A 31 27.62 -62.72 22.82
CA TYR A 31 26.82 -63.18 21.69
C TYR A 31 26.32 -61.97 20.89
N PHE A 32 26.59 -61.98 19.60
CA PHE A 32 26.19 -60.94 18.66
C PHE A 32 25.16 -61.52 17.71
N GLU A 33 23.92 -61.06 17.84
CA GLU A 33 22.79 -61.42 17.01
C GLU A 33 22.65 -60.42 15.86
N PRO A 34 22.85 -60.84 14.60
CA PRO A 34 22.62 -59.93 13.47
C PRO A 34 21.14 -59.51 13.34
N ASN A 35 20.21 -60.08 14.11
CA ASN A 35 18.86 -59.53 14.34
C ASN A 35 18.02 -59.40 13.06
N TYR A 36 18.04 -60.43 12.20
CA TYR A 36 17.12 -60.60 11.08
C TYR A 36 16.88 -62.08 10.79
N ASP A 37 15.77 -62.39 10.11
CA ASP A 37 15.39 -63.76 9.80
C ASP A 37 16.46 -64.50 8.97
N GLY A 38 16.91 -65.64 9.47
CA GLY A 38 17.92 -66.47 8.83
C GLY A 38 19.38 -66.11 9.17
N ALA A 39 19.62 -65.12 10.02
CA ALA A 39 20.96 -64.81 10.52
C ALA A 39 21.45 -65.83 11.56
N GLU A 40 22.76 -66.15 11.52
CA GLU A 40 23.42 -66.95 12.55
C GLU A 40 24.02 -66.05 13.65
N GLN A 41 23.90 -66.47 14.91
CA GLN A 41 24.54 -65.81 16.05
C GLN A 41 26.07 -65.93 15.95
N ILE A 42 26.77 -64.83 16.20
CA ILE A 42 28.23 -64.78 16.25
C ILE A 42 28.67 -64.80 17.72
N THR A 43 29.62 -65.69 18.04
CA THR A 43 30.19 -65.79 19.39
C THR A 43 31.58 -65.16 19.40
N VAL A 44 31.79 -64.18 20.29
CA VAL A 44 33.08 -63.52 20.49
C VAL A 44 33.58 -63.82 21.90
N THR A 45 34.84 -64.24 22.01
CA THR A 45 35.47 -64.60 23.27
C THR A 45 36.72 -63.74 23.46
N VAL A 46 36.78 -62.98 24.55
CA VAL A 46 37.91 -62.07 24.87
C VAL A 46 38.45 -62.35 26.25
N GLN A 47 39.73 -62.07 26.49
CA GLN A 47 40.33 -62.24 27.81
C GLN A 47 39.87 -61.16 28.79
N LEU A 48 39.82 -61.50 30.07
CA LEU A 48 39.56 -60.56 31.16
C LEU A 48 40.50 -59.35 31.08
N GLY A 49 39.93 -58.17 30.80
CA GLY A 49 40.66 -56.90 30.70
C GLY A 49 40.95 -56.44 29.27
N GLU A 50 40.66 -57.26 28.25
CA GLU A 50 40.70 -56.84 26.84
C GLU A 50 39.39 -56.16 26.42
N GLU A 51 39.49 -55.26 25.45
CA GLU A 51 38.33 -54.58 24.87
C GLU A 51 37.58 -55.50 23.91
N ILE A 52 36.26 -55.59 24.06
CA ILE A 52 35.40 -56.30 23.12
C ILE A 52 35.25 -55.47 21.84
N THR A 53 35.72 -56.00 20.71
CA THR A 53 35.46 -55.41 19.39
C THR A 53 34.23 -56.10 18.79
N PRO A 54 33.11 -55.38 18.56
CA PRO A 54 31.97 -55.96 17.89
C PRO A 54 32.34 -56.50 16.50
N PRO A 55 31.78 -57.65 16.08
CA PRO A 55 32.07 -58.20 14.77
C PRO A 55 31.55 -57.27 13.67
N GLU A 56 32.30 -57.16 12.58
CA GLU A 56 31.79 -56.57 11.34
C GLU A 56 30.80 -57.53 10.69
N VAL A 57 29.61 -57.04 10.39
CA VAL A 57 28.54 -57.80 9.76
C VAL A 57 27.97 -57.01 8.59
N GLU A 58 27.60 -57.73 7.53
CA GLU A 58 26.98 -57.15 6.34
C GLU A 58 25.59 -57.75 6.13
N ARG A 59 24.66 -56.93 5.64
CA ARG A 59 23.32 -57.35 5.24
C ARG A 59 22.98 -56.63 3.94
N ALA A 60 22.80 -57.39 2.87
CA ALA A 60 22.50 -56.82 1.55
C ALA A 60 21.27 -55.89 1.62
N GLY A 61 21.42 -54.64 1.17
CA GLY A 61 20.36 -53.63 1.20
C GLY A 61 20.19 -52.87 2.52
N TYR A 62 21.06 -53.09 3.52
CA TYR A 62 20.98 -52.44 4.82
C TYR A 62 22.33 -51.90 5.31
N HIS A 63 22.29 -50.79 6.05
CA HIS A 63 23.40 -50.23 6.80
C HIS A 63 23.31 -50.62 8.28
N LEU A 64 24.43 -51.02 8.87
CA LEU A 64 24.51 -51.30 10.30
C LEU A 64 24.60 -49.99 11.08
N GLU A 65 23.54 -49.61 11.81
CA GLU A 65 23.55 -48.44 12.71
C GLU A 65 24.38 -48.69 13.97
N GLY A 66 24.55 -49.96 14.35
CA GLY A 66 25.35 -50.37 15.48
C GLY A 66 24.75 -51.55 16.24
N TRP A 67 25.33 -51.82 17.41
CA TRP A 67 24.95 -52.92 18.28
C TRP A 67 24.21 -52.40 19.51
N TYR A 68 23.23 -53.16 20.00
CA TYR A 68 22.32 -52.77 21.07
C TYR A 68 22.15 -53.90 22.09
N THR A 69 21.81 -53.60 23.34
CA THR A 69 21.71 -54.63 24.40
C THR A 69 20.35 -55.34 24.44
N ASP A 70 19.38 -54.88 23.66
CA ASP A 70 18.02 -55.42 23.54
C ASP A 70 17.62 -55.60 22.07
N SER A 71 16.72 -56.56 21.80
CA SER A 71 16.29 -56.93 20.44
C SER A 71 15.47 -55.84 19.73
N GLU A 72 14.82 -54.97 20.50
CA GLU A 72 14.10 -53.79 19.99
C GLU A 72 15.06 -52.64 19.63
N CYS A 73 16.37 -52.84 19.87
CA CYS A 73 17.43 -51.89 19.59
C CYS A 73 17.20 -50.49 20.21
N THR A 74 16.82 -50.47 21.48
CA THR A 74 16.52 -49.25 22.23
C THR A 74 17.70 -48.75 23.08
N ILE A 75 18.58 -49.65 23.52
CA ILE A 75 19.75 -49.34 24.37
C ILE A 75 21.04 -49.63 23.61
N PRO A 76 21.77 -48.60 23.13
CA PRO A 76 23.00 -48.80 22.35
C PRO A 76 24.10 -49.44 23.19
N TYR A 77 24.93 -50.26 22.56
CA TYR A 77 26.15 -50.80 23.14
C TYR A 77 27.09 -49.64 23.50
N ASN A 78 27.54 -49.63 24.76
CA ASN A 78 28.49 -48.67 25.27
C ASN A 78 29.80 -49.39 25.62
N PRO A 79 30.91 -49.12 24.92
CA PRO A 79 32.20 -49.77 25.16
C PRO A 79 32.81 -49.45 26.53
N LEU A 80 32.36 -48.37 27.19
CA LEU A 80 32.79 -47.98 28.54
C LEU A 80 31.86 -48.52 29.64
N GLY A 81 30.77 -49.21 29.27
CA GLY A 81 29.81 -49.80 30.20
C GLY A 81 30.30 -51.11 30.81
N THR A 82 29.70 -51.52 31.94
CA THR A 82 29.94 -52.86 32.49
C THR A 82 29.29 -53.91 31.59
N VAL A 83 30.11 -54.71 30.90
CA VAL A 83 29.64 -55.82 30.07
C VAL A 83 29.72 -57.13 30.85
N LEU A 84 28.62 -57.89 30.90
CA LEU A 84 28.53 -59.14 31.67
C LEU A 84 28.85 -60.37 30.80
N ASN A 85 29.46 -61.40 31.40
CA ASN A 85 29.66 -62.68 30.72
C ASN A 85 28.32 -63.23 30.19
N GLY A 86 28.27 -63.63 28.93
CA GLY A 86 27.07 -64.15 28.28
C GLY A 86 26.07 -63.09 27.82
N GLN A 87 26.43 -61.80 27.87
CA GLN A 87 25.58 -60.73 27.35
C GLN A 87 25.37 -60.86 25.85
N ARG A 88 24.14 -60.55 25.41
CA ARG A 88 23.73 -60.56 24.00
C ARG A 88 23.65 -59.14 23.47
N PHE A 89 24.09 -58.96 22.24
CA PHE A 89 23.98 -57.72 21.49
C PHE A 89 23.20 -57.98 20.20
N TYR A 90 22.41 -57.00 19.78
CA TYR A 90 21.55 -57.09 18.61
C TYR A 90 21.90 -55.98 17.63
N ALA A 91 22.11 -56.34 16.37
CA ALA A 91 22.39 -55.37 15.32
C ALA A 91 21.13 -54.57 14.98
N LYS A 92 21.26 -53.25 14.88
CA LYS A 92 20.23 -52.38 14.33
C LYS A 92 20.54 -52.08 12.87
N TRP A 93 19.56 -52.30 12.01
CA TRP A 93 19.70 -52.10 10.57
C TRP A 93 18.81 -50.94 10.11
N ALA A 94 19.38 -50.06 9.30
CA ALA A 94 18.64 -49.09 8.49
C ALA A 94 18.62 -49.58 7.04
N ALA A 95 17.45 -49.58 6.39
CA ALA A 95 17.38 -49.91 4.97
C ALA A 95 18.15 -48.86 4.16
N LEU A 96 18.94 -49.30 3.18
CA LEU A 96 19.63 -48.40 2.27
C LEU A 96 18.66 -47.87 1.21
N PRO A 97 18.85 -46.64 0.73
CA PRO A 97 18.05 -46.09 -0.35
C PRO A 97 18.33 -46.84 -1.66
N THR A 98 17.31 -47.11 -2.44
CA THR A 98 17.38 -47.83 -3.72
C THR A 98 17.11 -46.92 -4.91
N GLU A 99 16.21 -45.96 -4.76
CA GLU A 99 15.79 -45.04 -5.81
C GLU A 99 15.36 -43.69 -5.21
N ILE A 100 15.48 -42.61 -5.99
CA ILE A 100 14.87 -41.32 -5.66
C ILE A 100 13.96 -40.86 -6.80
N ILE A 101 12.82 -40.30 -6.42
CA ILE A 101 11.85 -39.64 -7.30
C ILE A 101 11.92 -38.15 -6.98
N ALA A 102 11.97 -37.30 -8.01
CA ALA A 102 11.95 -35.85 -7.86
C ALA A 102 10.83 -35.25 -8.71
N GLU A 103 9.94 -34.50 -8.06
CA GLU A 103 8.79 -33.86 -8.69
C GLU A 103 8.85 -32.35 -8.43
N PHE A 104 8.66 -31.56 -9.48
CA PHE A 104 8.59 -30.11 -9.39
C PHE A 104 7.12 -29.68 -9.32
N ASP A 105 6.77 -28.85 -8.34
CA ASP A 105 5.44 -28.27 -8.19
C ASP A 105 5.51 -26.75 -8.32
N GLY A 106 4.92 -26.21 -9.39
CA GLY A 106 4.93 -24.78 -9.66
C GLY A 106 4.86 -24.43 -11.14
N GLU A 107 4.76 -23.13 -11.42
CA GLU A 107 4.87 -22.56 -12.75
C GLU A 107 6.14 -21.72 -12.86
N VAL A 108 6.86 -21.89 -13.97
CA VAL A 108 8.13 -21.18 -14.22
C VAL A 108 8.04 -20.54 -15.59
N PHE A 109 8.37 -19.25 -15.67
CA PHE A 109 8.48 -18.51 -16.92
C PHE A 109 9.94 -18.27 -17.29
N VAL A 110 10.17 -17.91 -18.55
CA VAL A 110 11.49 -17.50 -19.00
C VAL A 110 11.98 -16.30 -18.18
N GLY A 111 13.17 -16.42 -17.57
CA GLY A 111 13.78 -15.42 -16.70
C GLY A 111 13.58 -15.65 -15.20
N ASP A 112 12.70 -16.59 -14.79
CA ASP A 112 12.47 -16.91 -13.38
C ASP A 112 13.59 -17.76 -12.77
N VAL A 113 13.72 -17.76 -11.44
CA VAL A 113 14.66 -18.65 -10.75
C VAL A 113 13.91 -19.88 -10.25
N ILE A 114 14.29 -21.07 -10.72
CA ILE A 114 13.77 -22.34 -10.15
C ILE A 114 14.32 -22.48 -8.75
N ARG A 115 13.45 -22.64 -7.75
CA ARG A 115 13.88 -22.75 -6.36
C ARG A 115 13.91 -24.20 -5.91
N LYS A 116 14.83 -24.52 -5.00
CA LYS A 116 15.00 -25.89 -4.49
C LYS A 116 13.75 -26.32 -3.70
N GLU A 117 13.12 -25.40 -3.00
CA GLU A 117 11.91 -25.60 -2.22
C GLU A 117 10.69 -26.04 -3.03
N ASP A 118 10.69 -25.78 -4.35
CA ASP A 118 9.61 -26.20 -5.26
C ASP A 118 9.81 -27.65 -5.78
N ILE A 119 10.90 -28.32 -5.37
CA ILE A 119 11.20 -29.71 -5.73
C ILE A 119 10.97 -30.61 -4.52
N THR A 120 10.01 -31.52 -4.66
CA THR A 120 9.77 -32.60 -3.70
C THR A 120 10.60 -33.82 -4.08
N VAL A 121 11.43 -34.32 -3.15
CA VAL A 121 12.25 -35.51 -3.35
C VAL A 121 11.78 -36.63 -2.42
N THR A 122 11.37 -37.76 -3.02
CA THR A 122 10.97 -38.98 -2.31
C THR A 122 12.03 -40.06 -2.51
N VAL A 123 12.55 -40.59 -1.41
CA VAL A 123 13.50 -41.69 -1.37
C VAL A 123 12.75 -43.00 -1.18
N LEU A 124 13.03 -44.00 -2.00
CA LEU A 124 12.55 -45.37 -1.85
C LEU A 124 13.66 -46.22 -1.21
N TYR A 125 13.29 -47.06 -0.25
CA TYR A 125 14.22 -47.89 0.51
C TYR A 125 14.09 -49.37 0.16
N PHE A 126 15.14 -50.13 0.42
CA PHE A 126 15.22 -51.55 0.10
C PHE A 126 14.12 -52.42 0.74
N ASP A 127 13.61 -52.02 1.91
CA ASP A 127 12.53 -52.71 2.62
C ASP A 127 11.12 -52.38 2.09
N GLY A 128 11.04 -51.55 1.04
CA GLY A 128 9.78 -51.11 0.42
C GLY A 128 9.16 -49.87 1.07
N THR A 129 9.80 -49.27 2.08
CA THR A 129 9.36 -48.00 2.66
C THR A 129 9.82 -46.81 1.82
N SER A 130 9.29 -45.62 2.10
CA SER A 130 9.66 -44.38 1.43
C SER A 130 9.62 -43.18 2.38
N ALA A 131 10.43 -42.16 2.13
CA ALA A 131 10.41 -40.91 2.88
C ALA A 131 10.65 -39.69 1.97
N THR A 132 10.03 -38.56 2.30
CA THR A 132 10.33 -37.27 1.68
C THR A 132 11.50 -36.60 2.40
N VAL A 133 12.45 -36.06 1.65
CA VAL A 133 13.69 -35.47 2.18
C VAL A 133 13.86 -34.02 1.74
N THR A 134 14.50 -33.21 2.59
CA THR A 134 14.84 -31.80 2.31
C THR A 134 16.34 -31.58 2.09
N ASP A 135 17.18 -32.50 2.57
CA ASP A 135 18.64 -32.44 2.48
C ASP A 135 19.15 -33.13 1.21
N PHE A 136 18.84 -32.53 0.05
CA PHE A 136 19.33 -32.95 -1.26
C PHE A 136 20.09 -31.81 -1.97
N GLU A 137 20.90 -32.13 -2.96
CA GLU A 137 21.54 -31.16 -3.85
C GLU A 137 20.73 -31.07 -5.15
N ALA A 138 20.53 -29.86 -5.67
CA ALA A 138 19.91 -29.63 -6.97
C ALA A 138 20.75 -28.65 -7.81
N ASN A 139 21.04 -29.02 -9.06
CA ASN A 139 21.68 -28.10 -10.00
C ASN A 139 20.61 -27.36 -10.79
N VAL A 140 20.29 -26.15 -10.33
CA VAL A 140 19.28 -25.29 -10.95
C VAL A 140 19.84 -24.71 -12.25
N ASP A 141 19.21 -25.06 -13.37
CA ASP A 141 19.51 -24.49 -14.68
C ASP A 141 18.94 -23.07 -14.85
N VAL A 142 19.50 -22.32 -15.80
CA VAL A 142 19.01 -21.00 -16.20
C VAL A 142 17.74 -21.14 -17.04
N THR A 143 16.69 -20.40 -16.70
CA THR A 143 15.39 -20.36 -17.41
C THR A 143 15.43 -19.37 -18.58
N ASP A 144 16.52 -19.30 -19.31
CA ASP A 144 16.73 -18.33 -20.40
C ASP A 144 15.84 -18.53 -21.64
N SER A 145 15.13 -19.65 -21.70
CA SER A 145 14.36 -20.09 -22.86
C SER A 145 13.24 -21.05 -22.44
N ALA A 146 12.10 -20.95 -23.11
CA ALA A 146 10.96 -21.82 -22.87
C ALA A 146 11.22 -23.25 -23.34
N GLY A 147 10.50 -24.19 -22.75
CA GLY A 147 10.59 -25.62 -23.01
C GLY A 147 10.84 -26.43 -21.74
N THR A 148 11.11 -27.72 -21.94
CA THR A 148 11.39 -28.64 -20.83
C THR A 148 12.85 -28.52 -20.41
N LYS A 149 13.08 -28.29 -19.12
CA LYS A 149 14.39 -28.27 -18.46
C LYS A 149 14.47 -29.43 -17.46
N ASN A 150 15.65 -30.01 -17.30
CA ASN A 150 15.88 -31.13 -16.40
C ASN A 150 16.80 -30.70 -15.26
N VAL A 151 16.25 -30.54 -14.06
CA VAL A 151 17.03 -30.18 -12.88
C VAL A 151 17.63 -31.46 -12.29
N SER A 152 18.96 -31.57 -12.30
CA SER A 152 19.64 -32.71 -11.70
C SER A 152 19.52 -32.66 -10.17
N VAL A 153 18.95 -33.69 -9.58
CA VAL A 153 18.80 -33.88 -8.13
C VAL A 153 19.72 -34.99 -7.66
N LYS A 154 20.44 -34.76 -6.57
CA LYS A 154 21.35 -35.71 -5.95
C LYS A 154 21.05 -35.84 -4.46
N TYR A 155 20.95 -37.07 -3.99
CA TYR A 155 20.75 -37.40 -2.58
C TYR A 155 21.83 -38.38 -2.12
N THR A 156 22.38 -38.17 -0.92
CA THR A 156 23.37 -39.09 -0.34
C THR A 156 22.98 -39.43 1.08
N GLU A 157 22.82 -40.73 1.34
CA GLU A 157 22.49 -41.25 2.66
C GLU A 157 23.30 -42.52 2.93
N LYS A 158 23.93 -42.58 4.10
CA LYS A 158 24.71 -43.74 4.57
C LYS A 158 25.71 -44.31 3.55
N GLY A 159 26.34 -43.43 2.76
CA GLY A 159 27.34 -43.79 1.76
C GLY A 159 26.80 -44.20 0.39
N VAL A 160 25.47 -44.24 0.22
CA VAL A 160 24.81 -44.44 -1.07
C VAL A 160 24.45 -43.08 -1.65
N THR A 161 24.90 -42.80 -2.87
CA THR A 161 24.54 -41.58 -3.62
C THR A 161 23.65 -41.95 -4.79
N LEU A 162 22.46 -41.34 -4.85
CA LEU A 162 21.48 -41.50 -5.92
C LEU A 162 21.29 -40.17 -6.66
N THR A 163 21.02 -40.26 -7.95
CA THR A 163 20.75 -39.10 -8.81
C THR A 163 19.51 -39.34 -9.66
N THR A 164 18.69 -38.31 -9.82
CA THR A 164 17.53 -38.30 -10.73
C THR A 164 17.35 -36.89 -11.31
N THR A 165 16.35 -36.69 -12.15
CA THR A 165 16.01 -35.38 -12.71
C THR A 165 14.58 -35.00 -12.39
N ALA A 166 14.37 -33.80 -11.84
CA ALA A 166 13.06 -33.18 -11.82
C ALA A 166 12.81 -32.49 -13.17
N VAL A 167 11.67 -32.78 -13.79
CA VAL A 167 11.27 -32.19 -15.07
C VAL A 167 10.52 -30.89 -14.82
N VAL A 168 11.06 -29.77 -15.29
CA VAL A 168 10.48 -28.43 -15.14
C VAL A 168 10.05 -27.92 -16.51
N VAL A 169 8.82 -27.43 -16.63
CA VAL A 169 8.32 -26.83 -17.88
C VAL A 169 8.40 -25.32 -17.76
N VAL A 170 9.32 -24.70 -18.51
CA VAL A 170 9.46 -23.25 -18.59
C VAL A 170 8.57 -22.72 -19.70
N LYS A 171 7.65 -21.81 -19.36
CA LYS A 171 6.71 -21.19 -20.30
C LYS A 171 7.25 -19.85 -20.80
N GLN A 172 6.93 -19.49 -22.05
CA GLN A 172 7.03 -18.07 -22.44
C GLN A 172 5.85 -17.33 -21.82
N PRO A 173 6.08 -16.21 -21.10
CA PRO A 173 4.98 -15.46 -20.51
C PRO A 173 4.15 -14.80 -21.61
N ALA A 174 2.84 -15.06 -21.62
CA ALA A 174 1.95 -14.49 -22.61
C ALA A 174 1.72 -12.98 -22.37
N LEU A 175 1.66 -12.21 -23.46
CA LEU A 175 1.26 -10.81 -23.43
C LEU A 175 -0.19 -10.70 -22.91
N SER A 176 -0.36 -10.05 -21.76
CA SER A 176 -1.63 -9.94 -21.04
C SER A 176 -2.41 -8.70 -21.45
N ARG A 177 -1.78 -7.52 -21.38
CA ARG A 177 -2.35 -6.22 -21.77
C ARG A 177 -1.24 -5.24 -22.14
N ILE A 178 -1.63 -4.11 -22.73
CA ILE A 178 -0.78 -2.93 -22.86
C ILE A 178 -1.44 -1.73 -22.18
N THR A 179 -0.62 -0.75 -21.78
CA THR A 179 -1.06 0.61 -21.47
C THR A 179 -0.29 1.60 -22.32
N ALA A 180 -0.84 2.79 -22.45
CA ALA A 180 -0.17 3.90 -23.09
C ALA A 180 -0.41 5.17 -22.29
N GLU A 181 0.62 5.99 -22.23
CA GLU A 181 0.63 7.30 -21.60
C GLU A 181 1.31 8.27 -22.54
N TYR A 182 0.75 9.47 -22.66
CA TYR A 182 1.37 10.56 -23.40
C TYR A 182 1.99 11.51 -22.39
N VAL A 183 3.31 11.66 -22.44
CA VAL A 183 4.11 12.45 -21.49
C VAL A 183 4.67 13.73 -22.11
N GLY A 184 4.23 14.05 -23.34
CA GLY A 184 4.64 15.26 -24.05
C GLY A 184 3.75 16.45 -23.72
N GLU A 185 4.20 17.62 -24.15
CA GLU A 185 3.41 18.85 -24.10
C GLU A 185 2.12 18.71 -24.93
N PRO A 186 1.08 19.51 -24.65
CA PRO A 186 -0.11 19.61 -25.49
C PRO A 186 0.24 19.77 -26.97
N VAL A 187 -0.50 19.06 -27.82
CA VAL A 187 -0.37 19.30 -29.24
C VAL A 187 -1.19 20.54 -29.57
N LEU A 188 -0.55 21.60 -30.06
CA LEU A 188 -1.30 22.78 -30.50
C LEU A 188 -2.19 22.45 -31.71
N VAL A 189 -3.27 23.21 -31.92
CA VAL A 189 -4.03 23.19 -33.18
C VAL A 189 -3.10 23.50 -34.35
N GLY A 190 -3.06 22.61 -35.34
CA GLY A 190 -2.11 22.64 -36.47
C GLY A 190 -0.67 22.25 -36.10
N GLY A 191 -0.42 21.88 -34.85
CA GLY A 191 0.85 21.41 -34.32
C GLY A 191 1.19 19.98 -34.73
N THR A 192 2.40 19.53 -34.40
CA THR A 192 2.89 18.18 -34.74
C THR A 192 2.87 17.29 -33.51
N PHE A 193 2.21 16.13 -33.62
CA PHE A 193 2.32 15.08 -32.62
C PHE A 193 3.68 14.38 -32.69
N ASN A 194 4.35 14.28 -31.56
CA ASN A 194 5.61 13.56 -31.42
C ASN A 194 5.37 12.19 -30.78
N VAL A 195 5.64 11.12 -31.53
CA VAL A 195 5.44 9.75 -31.07
C VAL A 195 6.42 9.34 -29.97
N ASP A 196 7.59 9.98 -29.87
CA ASP A 196 8.59 9.65 -28.85
C ASP A 196 8.10 10.00 -27.43
N ASP A 197 7.13 10.90 -27.35
CA ASP A 197 6.44 11.31 -26.11
C ASP A 197 5.33 10.33 -25.70
N LEU A 198 5.16 9.23 -26.44
CA LEU A 198 4.27 8.14 -26.08
C LEU A 198 5.04 7.02 -25.35
N VAL A 199 4.62 6.73 -24.13
CA VAL A 199 5.15 5.63 -23.32
C VAL A 199 4.16 4.47 -23.37
N VAL A 200 4.49 3.43 -24.14
CA VAL A 200 3.69 2.20 -24.23
C VAL A 200 4.35 1.10 -23.40
N THR A 201 3.58 0.51 -22.48
CA THR A 201 4.06 -0.54 -21.57
C THR A 201 3.30 -1.83 -21.80
N ALA A 202 4.03 -2.92 -22.05
CA ALA A 202 3.49 -4.27 -22.16
C ALA A 202 3.55 -4.98 -20.81
N TYR A 203 2.46 -5.66 -20.46
CA TYR A 203 2.33 -6.45 -19.24
C TYR A 203 2.12 -7.93 -19.58
N TYR A 204 2.74 -8.80 -18.81
CA TYR A 204 2.72 -10.24 -19.03
C TYR A 204 2.02 -10.99 -17.90
N GLU A 205 1.58 -12.22 -18.18
CA GLU A 205 0.82 -13.05 -17.21
C GLU A 205 1.60 -13.38 -15.93
N ASN A 206 2.94 -13.36 -15.99
CA ASN A 206 3.81 -13.57 -14.84
C ASN A 206 4.02 -12.30 -13.98
N GLY A 207 3.34 -11.20 -14.31
CA GLY A 207 3.44 -9.92 -13.61
C GLY A 207 4.61 -9.04 -14.06
N HIS A 208 5.49 -9.52 -14.95
CA HIS A 208 6.53 -8.68 -15.54
C HIS A 208 5.92 -7.60 -16.45
N SER A 209 6.65 -6.51 -16.65
CA SER A 209 6.29 -5.48 -17.63
C SER A 209 7.52 -4.83 -18.23
N THR A 210 7.39 -4.32 -19.45
CA THR A 210 8.47 -3.63 -20.16
C THR A 210 7.94 -2.53 -21.06
N ARG A 211 8.72 -1.47 -21.26
CA ARG A 211 8.45 -0.45 -22.28
C ARG A 211 8.68 -1.06 -23.66
N VAL A 212 7.76 -0.80 -24.58
CA VAL A 212 7.84 -1.30 -25.96
C VAL A 212 7.92 -0.13 -26.95
N GLU A 213 8.77 -0.28 -27.97
CA GLU A 213 9.00 0.75 -28.99
C GLU A 213 8.32 0.41 -30.33
N ASN A 214 7.96 -0.85 -30.57
CA ASN A 214 7.42 -1.35 -31.84
C ASN A 214 5.88 -1.52 -31.79
N PHE A 215 5.16 -0.50 -31.34
CA PHE A 215 3.70 -0.47 -31.37
C PHE A 215 3.18 0.21 -32.65
N SER A 216 1.91 -0.01 -32.97
CA SER A 216 1.18 0.68 -34.02
C SER A 216 0.10 1.57 -33.42
N TYR A 217 -0.28 2.63 -34.12
CA TYR A 217 -1.35 3.52 -33.69
C TYR A 217 -2.14 4.05 -34.90
N ASN A 218 -3.38 4.48 -34.69
CA ASN A 218 -4.21 5.10 -35.72
C ASN A 218 -3.70 6.51 -36.11
N SER A 219 -4.27 7.15 -37.13
CA SER A 219 -3.86 8.51 -37.49
C SER A 219 -4.23 9.52 -36.41
N PHE A 220 -3.30 10.39 -36.04
CA PHE A 220 -3.54 11.54 -35.19
C PHE A 220 -3.87 12.79 -36.02
N SER A 221 -4.86 13.60 -35.60
CA SER A 221 -5.18 14.90 -36.21
C SER A 221 -5.15 16.01 -35.16
N SER A 222 -4.45 17.10 -35.46
CA SER A 222 -4.42 18.34 -34.68
C SER A 222 -5.23 19.48 -35.33
N ASP A 223 -6.13 19.17 -36.27
CA ASP A 223 -6.80 20.21 -37.08
C ASP A 223 -7.78 21.09 -36.28
N SER A 224 -8.21 20.63 -35.09
CA SER A 224 -9.10 21.34 -34.20
C SER A 224 -8.83 20.97 -32.74
N ALA A 225 -9.02 21.93 -31.82
CA ALA A 225 -8.88 21.68 -30.39
C ALA A 225 -9.88 20.63 -29.88
N GLY A 226 -9.49 19.92 -28.82
CA GLY A 226 -10.26 18.88 -28.17
C GLY A 226 -9.46 17.60 -27.91
N ALA A 227 -10.10 16.69 -27.18
CA ALA A 227 -9.56 15.37 -26.89
C ALA A 227 -9.48 14.52 -28.17
N GLN A 228 -8.28 14.09 -28.54
CA GLN A 228 -8.03 13.13 -29.61
C GLN A 228 -7.67 11.78 -29.02
N VAL A 229 -8.43 10.75 -29.38
CA VAL A 229 -8.19 9.38 -28.91
C VAL A 229 -7.27 8.67 -29.89
N LEU A 230 -6.08 8.33 -29.41
CA LEU A 230 -5.13 7.51 -30.14
C LEU A 230 -5.33 6.04 -29.75
N GLU A 231 -5.75 5.22 -30.69
CA GLU A 231 -5.86 3.77 -30.53
C GLU A 231 -4.50 3.15 -30.82
N ILE A 232 -3.98 2.40 -29.85
CA ILE A 232 -2.64 1.82 -29.88
C ILE A 232 -2.76 0.31 -29.86
N SER A 233 -2.01 -0.37 -30.71
CA SER A 233 -1.92 -1.82 -30.75
C SER A 233 -0.46 -2.29 -30.68
N TYR A 234 -0.25 -3.37 -29.95
CA TYR A 234 1.03 -4.04 -29.84
C TYR A 234 0.85 -5.54 -30.06
N THR A 235 1.63 -6.11 -30.97
CA THR A 235 1.62 -7.54 -31.26
C THR A 235 2.94 -8.18 -30.88
N GLU A 236 2.88 -9.16 -29.99
CA GLU A 236 4.04 -9.97 -29.62
C GLU A 236 3.70 -11.45 -29.71
N SER A 237 4.58 -12.23 -30.33
CA SER A 237 4.40 -13.69 -30.50
C SER A 237 3.04 -14.11 -31.08
N GLY A 238 2.45 -13.26 -31.94
CA GLY A 238 1.14 -13.48 -32.58
C GLY A 238 -0.07 -13.09 -31.74
N VAL A 239 0.12 -12.63 -30.49
CA VAL A 239 -0.93 -12.08 -29.64
C VAL A 239 -0.95 -10.57 -29.79
N THR A 240 -2.11 -9.99 -30.10
CA THR A 240 -2.29 -8.54 -30.21
C THR A 240 -3.09 -8.02 -29.02
N LYS A 241 -2.62 -6.91 -28.43
CA LYS A 241 -3.33 -6.16 -27.40
C LYS A 241 -3.48 -4.71 -27.83
N GLU A 242 -4.59 -4.12 -27.43
CA GLU A 242 -4.98 -2.76 -27.80
C GLU A 242 -5.30 -1.97 -26.53
N CYS A 243 -5.00 -0.68 -26.57
CA CYS A 243 -5.43 0.30 -25.59
C CYS A 243 -5.67 1.63 -26.31
N SER A 244 -6.12 2.63 -25.55
CA SER A 244 -6.22 3.98 -26.06
C SER A 244 -5.59 4.96 -25.09
N VAL A 245 -5.03 6.03 -25.64
CA VAL A 245 -4.63 7.22 -24.87
C VAL A 245 -5.38 8.42 -25.43
N THR A 246 -5.76 9.34 -24.57
CA THR A 246 -6.32 10.61 -24.99
C THR A 246 -5.20 11.65 -24.99
N ILE A 247 -4.99 12.30 -26.13
CA ILE A 247 -4.06 13.41 -26.29
C ILE A 247 -4.89 14.66 -26.51
N MET A 248 -4.62 15.70 -25.73
CA MET A 248 -5.32 16.97 -25.88
C MET A 248 -4.70 17.79 -27.00
N VAL A 249 -5.54 18.19 -27.96
CA VAL A 249 -5.21 19.24 -28.91
C VAL A 249 -5.72 20.55 -28.33
N VAL A 250 -4.87 21.55 -28.18
CA VAL A 250 -5.25 22.82 -27.55
C VAL A 250 -5.03 23.99 -28.50
N ASP A 251 -5.89 25.00 -28.43
CA ASP A 251 -5.66 26.27 -29.14
C ASP A 251 -4.48 27.00 -28.49
N GLU A 252 -3.67 27.69 -29.29
CA GLU A 252 -2.52 28.48 -28.82
C GLU A 252 -2.93 29.56 -27.80
N SER A 253 -4.19 30.03 -27.84
CA SER A 253 -4.74 30.94 -26.83
C SER A 253 -5.09 30.29 -25.49
N ALA A 254 -5.20 28.95 -25.42
CA ALA A 254 -5.36 28.19 -24.18
C ALA A 254 -4.01 27.92 -23.50
N VAL A 255 -2.91 27.94 -24.27
CA VAL A 255 -1.51 27.90 -23.80
C VAL A 255 -1.06 29.26 -23.24
N ALA A 256 -1.90 30.29 -23.36
CA ALA A 256 -1.69 31.60 -22.76
C ALA A 256 -2.46 31.77 -21.44
N SER A 257 -2.89 30.69 -20.77
CA SER A 257 -3.50 30.79 -19.45
C SER A 257 -2.44 30.77 -18.35
N GLY A 258 -2.47 31.72 -17.41
CA GLY A 258 -1.54 31.75 -16.27
C GLY A 258 -1.52 30.40 -15.51
N SER A 259 -0.42 30.11 -14.81
CA SER A 259 -0.27 28.87 -14.05
C SER A 259 -1.31 28.79 -12.92
N LEU A 260 -2.11 27.72 -12.89
CA LEU A 260 -3.06 27.45 -11.80
C LEU A 260 -2.66 26.17 -11.08
N SER A 261 -2.63 26.18 -9.75
CA SER A 261 -2.54 24.97 -8.94
C SER A 261 -3.49 25.02 -7.74
N ILE A 262 -4.15 23.90 -7.44
CA ILE A 262 -5.17 23.75 -6.40
C ILE A 262 -4.73 22.60 -5.50
N HIS A 263 -4.52 22.91 -4.22
CA HIS A 263 -3.86 22.07 -3.24
C HIS A 263 -4.83 21.73 -2.10
N PHE A 264 -5.28 20.48 -2.03
CA PHE A 264 -6.11 19.97 -0.96
C PHE A 264 -5.20 19.43 0.13
N LEU A 265 -5.27 20.04 1.32
CA LEU A 265 -4.25 19.83 2.35
C LEU A 265 -4.65 18.68 3.29
N GLU A 266 -3.68 17.79 3.55
CA GLU A 266 -3.72 16.86 4.67
C GLU A 266 -3.31 17.60 5.95
N LEU A 267 -4.22 17.64 6.93
CA LEU A 267 -4.10 18.54 8.09
C LEU A 267 -3.19 18.02 9.22
N GLY A 268 -2.45 16.94 8.98
CA GLY A 268 -1.50 16.38 9.94
C GLY A 268 -2.13 15.81 11.23
N ASN A 269 -3.45 15.70 11.29
CA ASN A 269 -4.18 15.25 12.46
C ASN A 269 -5.34 14.32 12.10
N LYS A 270 -6.02 13.83 13.12
CA LYS A 270 -7.01 12.76 13.00
C LYS A 270 -8.44 13.21 12.74
N TYR A 271 -8.66 14.51 12.61
CA TYR A 271 -9.96 15.12 12.49
C TYR A 271 -10.17 15.56 11.05
N THR A 272 -11.41 15.39 10.59
CA THR A 272 -11.80 15.87 9.27
C THR A 272 -11.90 17.40 9.28
N GLY A 273 -11.53 18.01 8.16
CA GLY A 273 -11.69 19.43 7.92
C GLY A 273 -11.19 19.83 6.54
N ASP A 274 -11.63 21.00 6.09
CA ASP A 274 -11.32 21.54 4.77
C ASP A 274 -10.23 22.61 4.88
N SER A 275 -9.19 22.46 4.07
CA SER A 275 -8.29 23.55 3.73
C SER A 275 -7.78 23.31 2.32
N VAL A 276 -8.02 24.29 1.45
CA VAL A 276 -7.59 24.25 0.05
C VAL A 276 -6.83 25.53 -0.26
N TYR A 277 -5.56 25.38 -0.60
CA TYR A 277 -4.74 26.48 -1.08
C TYR A 277 -4.77 26.51 -2.61
N VAL A 278 -4.96 27.68 -3.21
CA VAL A 278 -4.96 27.86 -4.67
C VAL A 278 -3.95 28.93 -5.03
N LYS A 279 -3.04 28.60 -5.94
CA LYS A 279 -2.10 29.54 -6.54
C LYS A 279 -2.49 29.80 -7.98
N ALA A 280 -2.77 31.05 -8.31
CA ALA A 280 -3.16 31.51 -9.63
C ALA A 280 -2.17 32.61 -10.08
N GLY A 281 -1.13 32.21 -10.81
CA GLY A 281 0.01 33.08 -11.08
C GLY A 281 0.67 33.54 -9.77
N ASP A 282 0.66 34.85 -9.54
CA ASP A 282 1.19 35.47 -8.32
C ASP A 282 0.14 35.56 -7.20
N THR A 283 -1.14 35.25 -7.45
CA THR A 283 -2.22 35.35 -6.47
C THR A 283 -2.36 34.08 -5.64
N ASP A 284 -2.36 34.25 -4.32
CA ASP A 284 -2.48 33.23 -3.29
C ASP A 284 -3.85 33.29 -2.61
N ILE A 285 -4.56 32.17 -2.68
CA ILE A 285 -5.94 32.04 -2.18
C ILE A 285 -6.00 30.89 -1.18
N LEU A 286 -6.57 31.12 0.00
CA LEU A 286 -6.87 30.06 0.96
C LEU A 286 -8.39 29.91 1.13
N ILE A 287 -8.91 28.72 0.87
CA ILE A 287 -10.30 28.34 1.13
C ILE A 287 -10.32 27.45 2.36
N ASP A 288 -10.85 27.99 3.46
CA ASP A 288 -10.90 27.38 4.80
C ASP A 288 -9.52 26.99 5.39
N ALA A 289 -9.47 26.83 6.71
CA ALA A 289 -8.26 26.62 7.50
C ALA A 289 -8.34 25.38 8.41
N GLY A 290 -9.10 24.38 8.03
CA GLY A 290 -8.99 23.02 8.54
C GLY A 290 -9.60 22.76 9.93
N SER A 291 -9.38 21.51 10.37
CA SER A 291 -10.14 20.82 11.40
C SER A 291 -10.01 21.42 12.81
N ARG A 292 -8.82 21.93 13.16
CA ARG A 292 -8.46 22.31 14.53
C ARG A 292 -7.47 23.47 14.55
N LYS A 293 -7.35 24.13 15.71
CA LYS A 293 -6.38 25.22 15.94
C LYS A 293 -4.94 24.79 15.67
N ASP A 294 -4.60 23.53 15.94
CA ASP A 294 -3.28 22.95 15.68
C ASP A 294 -3.09 22.45 14.24
N SER A 295 -4.08 22.66 13.35
CA SER A 295 -3.89 22.49 11.90
C SER A 295 -3.11 23.66 11.29
N ALA A 296 -3.07 24.82 11.97
CA ALA A 296 -2.52 26.05 11.44
C ALA A 296 -1.04 25.93 11.04
N SER A 297 -0.21 25.30 11.89
CA SER A 297 1.19 25.04 11.55
C SER A 297 1.35 24.10 10.34
N THR A 298 0.57 23.02 10.26
CA THR A 298 0.65 22.08 9.13
C THR A 298 0.25 22.74 7.81
N ILE A 299 -0.79 23.60 7.84
CA ILE A 299 -1.23 24.37 6.68
C ILE A 299 -0.16 25.38 6.28
N ALA A 300 0.34 26.18 7.23
CA ALA A 300 1.32 27.22 6.97
C ALA A 300 2.66 26.67 6.46
N ASP A 301 3.17 25.60 7.09
CA ASP A 301 4.42 24.95 6.67
C ASP A 301 4.35 24.48 5.21
N TYR A 302 3.16 24.13 4.70
CA TYR A 302 2.97 23.78 3.29
C TYR A 302 2.82 25.01 2.39
N ILE A 303 2.05 26.02 2.82
CA ILE A 303 1.81 27.24 2.04
C ILE A 303 3.11 28.05 1.87
N ASP A 304 4.01 28.05 2.85
CA ASP A 304 5.28 28.78 2.83
C ASP A 304 6.22 28.35 1.67
N ASP A 305 6.02 27.15 1.10
CA ASP A 305 6.74 26.70 -0.10
C ASP A 305 6.28 27.44 -1.38
N TYR A 306 5.12 28.10 -1.35
CA TYR A 306 4.46 28.71 -2.51
C TYR A 306 4.15 30.21 -2.33
N CYS A 307 3.74 30.63 -1.13
CA CYS A 307 3.49 32.01 -0.75
C CYS A 307 4.79 32.62 -0.22
N THR A 308 5.49 33.36 -1.09
CA THR A 308 6.87 33.79 -0.80
C THR A 308 6.98 35.20 -0.23
N ASP A 309 5.91 36.00 -0.34
CA ASP A 309 5.81 37.35 0.21
C ASP A 309 5.01 37.40 1.52
N GLY A 310 4.37 36.29 1.90
CA GLY A 310 3.59 36.18 3.13
C GLY A 310 2.22 36.84 3.03
N VAL A 311 1.71 37.07 1.81
CA VAL A 311 0.40 37.67 1.55
C VAL A 311 -0.57 36.61 1.02
N LEU A 312 -1.78 36.61 1.57
CA LEU A 312 -2.92 35.91 0.98
C LEU A 312 -3.86 36.98 0.41
N GLU A 313 -3.89 37.13 -0.91
CA GLU A 313 -4.76 38.10 -1.57
C GLU A 313 -6.24 37.80 -1.28
N TYR A 314 -6.59 36.51 -1.19
CA TYR A 314 -7.95 36.08 -0.88
C TYR A 314 -7.97 34.98 0.19
N VAL A 315 -8.78 35.20 1.22
CA VAL A 315 -9.19 34.17 2.18
C VAL A 315 -10.69 33.96 2.03
N ILE A 316 -11.10 32.74 1.65
CA ILE A 316 -12.49 32.34 1.56
C ILE A 316 -12.86 31.50 2.78
N VAL A 317 -13.87 31.92 3.52
CA VAL A 317 -14.38 31.21 4.70
C VAL A 317 -15.78 30.73 4.41
N THR A 318 -15.94 29.43 4.18
CA THR A 318 -17.18 28.88 3.61
C THR A 318 -18.34 28.99 4.59
N HIS A 319 -18.16 28.57 5.85
CA HIS A 319 -19.18 28.66 6.91
C HIS A 319 -18.52 28.55 8.30
N ALA A 320 -19.30 28.70 9.37
CA ALA A 320 -18.76 28.90 10.72
C ALA A 320 -18.41 27.61 11.49
N HIS A 321 -18.41 26.43 10.86
CA HIS A 321 -18.06 25.21 11.57
C HIS A 321 -16.57 25.11 11.89
N GLN A 322 -16.28 24.43 13.01
CA GLN A 322 -14.94 24.34 13.57
C GLN A 322 -13.94 23.78 12.57
N ASP A 323 -14.35 22.79 11.79
CA ASP A 323 -13.54 22.07 10.83
C ASP A 323 -13.18 22.85 9.55
N HIS A 324 -13.63 24.11 9.50
CA HIS A 324 -13.32 25.08 8.46
C HIS A 324 -12.58 26.29 9.04
N ILE A 325 -12.98 26.78 10.22
CA ILE A 325 -12.48 28.06 10.74
C ILE A 325 -11.35 27.94 11.76
N ALA A 326 -11.08 26.74 12.31
CA ALA A 326 -10.27 26.65 13.52
C ALA A 326 -8.80 27.03 13.32
N GLY A 327 -8.20 26.71 12.18
CA GLY A 327 -6.81 27.06 11.89
C GLY A 327 -6.57 28.56 11.70
N PHE A 328 -7.61 29.35 11.38
CA PHE A 328 -7.44 30.81 11.25
C PHE A 328 -6.94 31.48 12.53
N VAL A 329 -7.35 30.95 13.68
CA VAL A 329 -7.14 31.61 14.98
C VAL A 329 -5.93 31.08 15.75
N GLY A 330 -5.55 29.82 15.51
CA GLY A 330 -4.46 29.17 16.25
C GLY A 330 -4.74 29.01 17.75
N SER A 331 -3.70 28.65 18.50
CA SER A 331 -3.69 28.39 19.94
C SER A 331 -2.51 29.10 20.62
N SER A 332 -2.39 29.00 21.95
CA SER A 332 -1.26 29.59 22.67
C SER A 332 0.11 28.97 22.33
N SER A 333 0.14 27.85 21.61
CA SER A 333 1.35 27.14 21.19
C SER A 333 1.47 27.00 19.67
N ASP A 334 0.48 27.47 18.90
CA ASP A 334 0.45 27.37 17.46
C ASP A 334 -0.18 28.64 16.88
N THR A 335 0.58 29.46 16.17
CA THR A 335 0.09 30.72 15.60
C THR A 335 -1.02 30.44 14.57
N GLY A 336 -2.08 31.26 14.53
CA GLY A 336 -3.17 31.11 13.56
C GLY A 336 -2.80 31.62 12.17
N ILE A 337 -3.53 31.22 11.13
CA ILE A 337 -3.30 31.71 9.75
C ILE A 337 -3.38 33.24 9.66
N PHE A 338 -4.38 33.87 10.31
CA PHE A 338 -4.51 35.34 10.28
C PHE A 338 -3.32 36.07 10.91
N GLU A 339 -2.66 35.49 11.92
CA GLU A 339 -1.47 36.10 12.51
C GLU A 339 -0.19 35.81 11.69
N ARG A 340 -0.19 34.80 10.82
CA ARG A 340 0.97 34.39 10.01
C ARG A 340 1.09 35.15 8.70
N TYR A 341 -0.03 35.38 8.04
CA TYR A 341 -0.09 35.98 6.70
C TYR A 341 -0.82 37.31 6.74
N GLU A 342 -0.34 38.28 5.97
CA GLU A 342 -1.14 39.47 5.65
C GLU A 342 -2.30 39.04 4.75
N CYS A 343 -3.53 39.35 5.13
CA CYS A 343 -4.72 39.01 4.33
C CYS A 343 -5.29 40.27 3.68
N GLU A 344 -5.37 40.32 2.34
CA GLU A 344 -5.92 41.50 1.67
C GLU A 344 -7.45 41.50 1.63
N ASN A 345 -8.06 40.38 1.23
CA ASN A 345 -9.51 40.26 1.07
C ASN A 345 -10.04 38.98 1.74
N ILE A 346 -10.89 39.15 2.74
CA ILE A 346 -11.61 38.05 3.38
C ILE A 346 -13.03 38.01 2.81
N ILE A 347 -13.42 36.88 2.23
CA ILE A 347 -14.78 36.62 1.74
C ILE A 347 -15.40 35.54 2.62
N GLU A 348 -16.40 35.90 3.42
CA GLU A 348 -17.04 34.99 4.39
C GLU A 348 -18.53 34.75 4.09
N PHE A 349 -19.08 33.72 4.73
CA PHE A 349 -20.52 33.44 4.74
C PHE A 349 -21.35 34.68 5.10
N ALA A 350 -22.52 34.83 4.46
CA ALA A 350 -23.38 35.99 4.69
C ALA A 350 -24.21 35.89 5.99
N ARG A 351 -24.40 34.68 6.50
CA ARG A 351 -25.28 34.37 7.63
C ARG A 351 -24.71 33.19 8.40
N THR A 352 -25.03 33.10 9.69
CA THR A 352 -24.61 32.00 10.56
C THR A 352 -25.55 31.86 11.74
N ASN A 353 -25.70 30.64 12.24
CA ASN A 353 -26.33 30.30 13.51
C ASN A 353 -25.30 30.03 14.62
N ALA A 354 -24.00 30.08 14.32
CA ALA A 354 -22.94 29.67 15.23
C ALA A 354 -22.86 30.59 16.45
N THR A 355 -22.73 29.97 17.62
CA THR A 355 -22.48 30.62 18.90
C THR A 355 -21.40 29.88 19.69
N THR A 356 -20.53 29.15 18.99
CA THR A 356 -19.47 28.36 19.60
C THR A 356 -18.28 29.25 19.97
N GLN A 357 -17.48 28.84 20.95
CA GLN A 357 -16.28 29.60 21.33
C GLN A 357 -15.32 29.76 20.15
N ILE A 358 -15.17 28.73 19.30
CA ILE A 358 -14.28 28.82 18.15
C ILE A 358 -14.75 29.86 17.13
N TYR A 359 -16.06 30.03 16.96
CA TYR A 359 -16.61 31.07 16.09
C TYR A 359 -16.40 32.48 16.67
N GLU A 360 -16.54 32.64 17.99
CA GLU A 360 -16.20 33.90 18.66
C GLU A 360 -14.71 34.25 18.47
N ASP A 361 -13.83 33.27 18.67
CA ASP A 361 -12.38 33.42 18.47
C ASP A 361 -12.07 33.81 17.01
N TYR A 362 -12.71 33.16 16.03
CA TYR A 362 -12.59 33.52 14.60
C TYR A 362 -13.02 34.97 14.34
N CYS A 363 -14.15 35.39 14.91
CA CYS A 363 -14.63 36.76 14.76
C CYS A 363 -13.64 37.79 15.31
N GLU A 364 -13.02 37.49 16.46
CA GLU A 364 -12.00 38.36 17.06
C GLU A 364 -10.77 38.47 16.15
N ALA A 365 -10.28 37.34 15.63
CA ALA A 365 -9.11 37.30 14.75
C ALA A 365 -9.38 38.00 13.41
N ARG A 366 -10.49 37.68 12.73
CA ARG A 366 -10.91 38.38 11.50
C ARG A 366 -11.07 39.89 11.72
N ASN A 367 -11.65 40.30 12.85
CA ASN A 367 -11.79 41.74 13.16
C ASN A 367 -10.43 42.42 13.36
N ALA A 368 -9.41 41.70 13.83
CA ALA A 368 -8.05 42.20 13.92
C ALA A 368 -7.45 42.43 12.52
N GLU A 369 -7.68 41.51 11.57
CA GLU A 369 -7.28 41.69 10.16
C GLU A 369 -7.94 42.91 9.51
N ILE A 370 -9.25 43.08 9.73
CA ILE A 370 -9.98 44.27 9.26
C ILE A 370 -9.38 45.56 9.86
N ALA A 371 -9.00 45.53 11.14
CA ALA A 371 -8.35 46.66 11.79
C ALA A 371 -6.91 46.91 11.29
N ALA A 372 -6.25 45.87 10.78
CA ALA A 372 -4.92 45.94 10.17
C ALA A 372 -4.97 46.44 8.71
N GLY A 373 -6.12 46.33 8.04
CA GLY A 373 -6.34 46.89 6.70
C GLY A 373 -7.03 45.95 5.73
N ALA A 374 -7.31 44.70 6.12
CA ALA A 374 -7.99 43.73 5.27
C ALA A 374 -9.39 44.21 4.90
N ASN A 375 -9.77 43.99 3.64
CA ASN A 375 -11.17 44.07 3.24
C ASN A 375 -11.90 42.84 3.74
N CYS A 376 -13.16 42.99 4.16
CA CYS A 376 -14.01 41.86 4.51
C CYS A 376 -15.37 42.01 3.83
N TYR A 377 -15.76 41.00 3.07
CA TYR A 377 -16.98 40.95 2.29
C TYR A 377 -17.76 39.69 2.63
N THR A 378 -19.09 39.80 2.66
CA THR A 378 -19.91 38.59 2.66
C THR A 378 -20.04 38.03 1.25
N ALA A 379 -20.36 36.75 1.12
CA ALA A 379 -20.74 36.17 -0.17
C ALA A 379 -21.91 36.92 -0.82
N LEU A 380 -22.83 37.46 0.00
CA LEU A 380 -23.93 38.31 -0.47
C LEU A 380 -23.45 39.65 -1.04
N ASP A 381 -22.39 40.24 -0.47
CA ASP A 381 -21.77 41.44 -1.04
C ASP A 381 -21.16 41.15 -2.41
N CYS A 382 -20.48 40.01 -2.55
CA CYS A 382 -19.84 39.60 -3.79
C CYS A 382 -20.87 39.41 -4.91
N VAL A 383 -21.91 38.58 -4.69
CA VAL A 383 -22.94 38.31 -5.71
C VAL A 383 -23.71 39.56 -6.13
N ASN A 384 -23.84 40.55 -5.25
CA ASN A 384 -24.50 41.83 -5.53
C ASN A 384 -23.55 42.92 -6.04
N ASN A 385 -22.23 42.68 -6.06
CA ASN A 385 -21.19 43.67 -6.34
C ASN A 385 -21.32 44.94 -5.46
N THR A 386 -21.55 44.75 -4.16
CA THR A 386 -21.72 45.83 -3.18
C THR A 386 -20.51 46.01 -2.28
N ASN A 387 -20.40 47.17 -1.63
CA ASN A 387 -19.36 47.47 -0.63
C ASN A 387 -17.91 47.34 -1.13
N GLY A 388 -17.70 47.35 -2.46
CA GLY A 388 -16.39 47.17 -3.07
C GLY A 388 -16.09 45.72 -3.50
N ALA A 389 -16.92 44.77 -3.08
CA ALA A 389 -16.85 43.38 -3.51
C ALA A 389 -17.24 43.24 -5.00
N GLN A 390 -16.75 42.16 -5.61
CA GLN A 390 -17.09 41.76 -6.96
C GLN A 390 -17.68 40.35 -6.95
N LYS A 391 -18.54 40.04 -7.93
CA LYS A 391 -19.01 38.66 -8.11
C LYS A 391 -17.91 37.79 -8.72
N VAL A 392 -17.18 38.36 -9.67
CA VAL A 392 -16.10 37.71 -10.43
C VAL A 392 -14.83 38.52 -10.23
N TYR A 393 -13.80 37.87 -9.70
CA TYR A 393 -12.46 38.41 -9.51
C TYR A 393 -11.51 37.84 -10.58
N ASP A 394 -10.72 38.71 -11.21
CA ASP A 394 -9.57 38.27 -12.02
C ASP A 394 -8.41 38.00 -11.08
N VAL A 395 -8.10 36.72 -10.89
CA VAL A 395 -7.07 36.24 -9.95
C VAL A 395 -5.74 35.95 -10.65
N SER A 396 -5.63 36.33 -11.93
CA SER A 396 -4.40 36.22 -12.72
C SER A 396 -3.84 37.59 -13.13
N GLY A 397 -4.65 38.65 -13.03
CA GLY A 397 -4.33 40.01 -13.45
C GLY A 397 -4.40 40.26 -14.97
N ASP A 398 -4.45 39.20 -15.78
CA ASP A 398 -4.60 39.26 -17.23
C ASP A 398 -5.95 38.70 -17.74
N GLY A 399 -6.82 38.28 -16.81
CA GLY A 399 -8.14 37.72 -17.08
C GLY A 399 -8.14 36.25 -17.51
N SER A 400 -7.00 35.56 -17.48
CA SER A 400 -6.91 34.15 -17.87
C SER A 400 -7.45 33.17 -16.83
N ILE A 401 -7.42 33.56 -15.55
CA ILE A 401 -8.02 32.83 -14.43
C ILE A 401 -8.98 33.76 -13.68
N THR A 402 -10.22 33.32 -13.49
CA THR A 402 -11.22 34.05 -12.71
C THR A 402 -11.78 33.21 -11.58
N MET A 403 -12.04 33.85 -10.44
CA MET A 403 -12.77 33.28 -9.31
C MET A 403 -14.16 33.93 -9.20
N GLU A 404 -15.22 33.16 -9.30
CA GLU A 404 -16.61 33.62 -9.17
C GLU A 404 -17.24 33.12 -7.86
N ILE A 405 -17.88 34.02 -7.11
CA ILE A 405 -18.77 33.66 -6.00
C ILE A 405 -20.16 33.38 -6.57
N LEU A 406 -20.62 32.13 -6.43
CA LEU A 406 -21.89 31.67 -6.96
C LEU A 406 -23.03 31.99 -5.99
N TYR A 407 -24.19 32.40 -6.53
CA TYR A 407 -25.36 32.70 -5.69
C TYR A 407 -26.08 31.43 -5.24
N GLN A 408 -26.48 31.38 -3.98
CA GLN A 408 -27.42 30.39 -3.43
C GLN A 408 -28.33 31.10 -2.41
N ASP A 409 -29.54 30.57 -2.22
CA ASP A 409 -30.64 31.28 -1.55
C ASP A 409 -30.37 31.63 -0.07
N PHE A 410 -29.58 30.81 0.64
CA PHE A 410 -29.30 30.97 2.06
C PHE A 410 -28.28 32.06 2.38
N TYR A 411 -27.72 32.74 1.38
CA TYR A 411 -27.05 34.03 1.62
C TYR A 411 -28.02 35.10 2.14
N GLU A 412 -29.32 34.94 1.90
CA GLU A 412 -30.36 35.86 2.34
C GLU A 412 -31.41 35.21 3.25
N LYS A 413 -31.60 33.89 3.15
CA LYS A 413 -32.61 33.15 3.92
C LYS A 413 -32.05 32.55 5.20
N ASP A 414 -32.85 32.60 6.26
CA ASP A 414 -32.58 31.82 7.47
C ASP A 414 -32.77 30.32 7.22
N THR A 415 -31.87 29.51 7.77
CA THR A 415 -31.97 28.04 7.86
C THR A 415 -31.43 27.58 9.20
N SER A 416 -31.89 26.42 9.70
CA SER A 416 -31.33 25.79 10.90
C SER A 416 -30.05 25.00 10.63
N ASN A 417 -29.70 24.79 9.35
CA ASN A 417 -28.53 24.05 8.93
C ASN A 417 -27.38 25.01 8.64
N GLU A 418 -26.33 24.99 9.46
CA GLU A 418 -25.18 25.90 9.29
C GLU A 418 -24.45 25.66 7.97
N ASN A 419 -24.40 24.42 7.50
CA ASN A 419 -23.76 24.02 6.25
C ASN A 419 -24.33 24.74 5.02
N ASP A 420 -25.64 25.04 5.04
CA ASP A 420 -26.32 25.70 3.93
C ASP A 420 -25.90 27.17 3.77
N TYR A 421 -25.17 27.75 4.72
CA TYR A 421 -24.55 29.06 4.57
C TYR A 421 -23.23 29.05 3.79
N SER A 422 -22.77 27.88 3.34
CA SER A 422 -21.50 27.71 2.63
C SER A 422 -21.31 28.68 1.45
N VAL A 423 -20.18 29.38 1.44
CA VAL A 423 -19.71 30.13 0.27
C VAL A 423 -19.36 29.16 -0.85
N CYS A 424 -19.93 29.38 -2.04
CA CYS A 424 -19.70 28.54 -3.22
C CYS A 424 -18.83 29.29 -4.22
N VAL A 425 -17.74 28.67 -4.64
CA VAL A 425 -16.72 29.27 -5.49
C VAL A 425 -16.55 28.45 -6.77
N LEU A 426 -16.55 29.13 -7.91
CA LEU A 426 -16.18 28.57 -9.20
C LEU A 426 -14.91 29.25 -9.70
N ILE A 427 -13.83 28.48 -9.83
CA ILE A 427 -12.61 28.95 -10.51
C ILE A 427 -12.69 28.50 -11.96
N THR A 428 -12.35 29.40 -12.88
CA THR A 428 -12.36 29.14 -14.33
C THR A 428 -11.03 29.53 -14.94
N GLN A 429 -10.45 28.62 -15.72
CA GLN A 429 -9.26 28.85 -16.54
C GLN A 429 -9.54 28.29 -17.94
N GLY A 430 -9.76 29.19 -18.92
CA GLY A 430 -10.20 28.79 -20.26
C GLY A 430 -11.52 28.00 -20.22
N GLN A 431 -11.47 26.72 -20.60
CA GLN A 431 -12.63 25.80 -20.57
C GLN A 431 -12.67 24.91 -19.32
N ASN A 432 -11.65 24.99 -18.47
CA ASN A 432 -11.55 24.19 -17.26
C ASN A 432 -12.22 24.92 -16.09
N HIS A 433 -13.08 24.20 -15.38
CA HIS A 433 -13.86 24.73 -14.26
C HIS A 433 -13.65 23.87 -13.01
N TYR A 434 -13.49 24.54 -11.87
CA TYR A 434 -13.18 23.93 -10.57
C TYR A 434 -14.18 24.45 -9.54
N LEU A 435 -14.99 23.56 -8.97
CA LEU A 435 -16.10 23.93 -8.09
C LEU A 435 -15.82 23.54 -6.62
N PHE A 436 -16.03 24.51 -5.73
CA PHE A 436 -15.92 24.38 -4.29
C PHE A 436 -17.25 24.81 -3.66
N THR A 437 -17.87 23.94 -2.88
CA THR A 437 -19.18 24.22 -2.28
C THR A 437 -19.14 24.27 -0.75
N GLY A 438 -17.95 24.21 -0.14
CA GLY A 438 -17.80 23.96 1.29
C GLY A 438 -18.62 22.73 1.70
N ASP A 439 -19.50 22.92 2.68
CA ASP A 439 -20.36 21.87 3.21
C ASP A 439 -21.81 21.93 2.72
N LEU A 440 -22.08 22.71 1.68
CA LEU A 440 -23.41 22.84 1.10
C LEU A 440 -24.03 21.46 0.81
N GLU A 441 -25.29 21.29 1.21
CA GLU A 441 -26.01 20.02 1.10
C GLU A 441 -27.48 20.25 0.73
N GLY A 442 -28.19 19.18 0.36
CA GLY A 442 -29.67 19.19 0.24
C GLY A 442 -30.26 20.41 -0.49
N GLU A 443 -31.09 21.19 0.22
CA GLU A 443 -31.77 22.38 -0.33
C GLU A 443 -30.78 23.47 -0.79
N GLY A 444 -29.61 23.56 -0.16
CA GLY A 444 -28.54 24.46 -0.57
C GLY A 444 -28.05 24.14 -1.98
N GLU A 445 -27.73 22.88 -2.24
CA GLU A 445 -27.30 22.38 -3.57
C GLU A 445 -28.39 22.59 -4.64
N GLU A 446 -29.66 22.34 -4.28
CA GLU A 446 -30.79 22.59 -5.18
C GLU A 446 -30.90 24.08 -5.55
N SER A 447 -30.74 24.99 -4.57
CA SER A 447 -30.79 26.43 -4.81
C SER A 447 -29.59 26.92 -5.63
N LEU A 448 -28.40 26.35 -5.40
CA LEU A 448 -27.20 26.67 -6.17
C LEU A 448 -27.42 26.36 -7.66
N VAL A 449 -27.94 25.18 -7.98
CA VAL A 449 -28.21 24.81 -9.38
C VAL A 449 -29.34 25.66 -9.98
N ALA A 450 -30.41 25.90 -9.22
CA ALA A 450 -31.55 26.68 -9.70
C ALA A 450 -31.19 28.13 -10.03
N ASN A 451 -30.32 28.74 -9.24
CA ASN A 451 -29.94 30.14 -9.39
C ASN A 451 -28.74 30.37 -10.34
N ASN A 452 -28.01 29.31 -10.69
CA ASN A 452 -26.90 29.38 -11.64
C ASN A 452 -27.19 28.47 -12.84
N PRO A 453 -28.16 28.85 -13.72
CA PRO A 453 -28.57 28.01 -14.85
C PRO A 453 -27.43 27.73 -15.83
N ASP A 454 -26.42 28.60 -15.89
CA ASP A 454 -25.23 28.48 -16.72
C ASP A 454 -24.06 27.77 -16.01
N LEU A 455 -24.25 27.22 -14.80
CA LEU A 455 -23.21 26.47 -14.07
C LEU A 455 -22.66 25.35 -14.98
N PRO A 456 -21.34 25.33 -15.26
CA PRO A 456 -20.78 24.44 -16.27
C PRO A 456 -20.55 23.03 -15.72
N GLU A 457 -20.23 22.11 -16.63
CA GLU A 457 -19.56 20.86 -16.24
C GLU A 457 -18.15 21.19 -15.73
N VAL A 458 -17.66 20.42 -14.76
CA VAL A 458 -16.42 20.74 -14.04
C VAL A 458 -15.36 19.67 -14.24
N VAL A 459 -14.12 20.14 -14.36
CA VAL A 459 -12.95 19.27 -14.28
C VAL A 459 -12.83 18.71 -12.87
N LEU A 460 -12.99 19.57 -11.87
CA LEU A 460 -12.78 19.21 -10.48
C LEU A 460 -13.95 19.66 -9.62
N TYR A 461 -14.43 18.77 -8.77
CA TYR A 461 -15.33 19.08 -7.68
C TYR A 461 -14.64 18.76 -6.35
N LYS A 462 -14.55 19.74 -5.45
CA LYS A 462 -14.30 19.46 -4.04
C LYS A 462 -15.57 18.82 -3.49
N GLY A 463 -15.53 17.51 -3.21
CA GLY A 463 -16.59 16.78 -2.55
C GLY A 463 -17.10 17.51 -1.32
N GLY A 464 -18.34 18.01 -1.41
CA GLY A 464 -18.96 18.82 -0.37
C GLY A 464 -19.14 18.04 0.93
N HIS A 465 -19.09 18.76 2.05
CA HIS A 465 -19.32 18.22 3.39
C HIS A 465 -18.48 16.97 3.65
N HIS A 466 -17.21 17.06 3.27
CA HIS A 466 -16.21 16.00 3.37
C HIS A 466 -16.63 14.64 2.77
N GLY A 467 -17.59 14.64 1.82
CA GLY A 467 -18.16 13.42 1.26
C GLY A 467 -19.32 12.85 2.07
N SER A 468 -20.06 13.67 2.81
CA SER A 468 -21.23 13.26 3.59
C SER A 468 -22.35 12.66 2.72
N TYR A 469 -23.19 11.81 3.32
CA TYR A 469 -24.37 11.23 2.66
C TYR A 469 -25.45 12.27 2.31
N THR A 470 -25.31 13.49 2.81
CA THR A 470 -26.18 14.64 2.56
C THR A 470 -25.73 15.51 1.39
N ALA A 471 -24.47 15.38 0.95
CA ALA A 471 -23.89 16.14 -0.15
C ALA A 471 -23.86 15.36 -1.48
N ALA A 472 -23.43 16.03 -2.54
CA ALA A 472 -23.39 15.55 -3.91
C ALA A 472 -24.76 15.05 -4.39
N GLY A 473 -25.82 15.80 -4.08
CA GLY A 473 -27.18 15.51 -4.48
C GLY A 473 -27.33 15.34 -5.99
N GLU A 474 -28.34 14.58 -6.41
CA GLU A 474 -28.55 14.21 -7.82
C GLU A 474 -28.67 15.45 -8.72
N VAL A 475 -29.30 16.52 -8.24
CA VAL A 475 -29.48 17.79 -8.98
C VAL A 475 -28.13 18.44 -9.29
N LEU A 476 -27.22 18.48 -8.31
CA LEU A 476 -25.88 19.04 -8.50
C LEU A 476 -25.04 18.15 -9.42
N MET A 477 -24.99 16.84 -9.15
CA MET A 477 -24.18 15.90 -9.93
C MET A 477 -24.61 15.84 -11.40
N ALA A 478 -25.92 15.88 -11.68
CA ALA A 478 -26.44 15.93 -13.04
C ALA A 478 -26.10 17.25 -13.77
N LYS A 479 -25.89 18.34 -13.03
CA LYS A 479 -25.51 19.65 -13.57
C LYS A 479 -24.01 19.74 -13.86
N ILE A 480 -23.16 19.35 -12.91
CA ILE A 480 -21.72 19.62 -12.96
C ILE A 480 -20.88 18.45 -13.52
N LYS A 481 -21.39 17.21 -13.48
CA LYS A 481 -20.76 16.00 -14.05
C LYS A 481 -19.22 15.97 -13.93
N PRO A 482 -18.70 15.87 -12.70
CA PRO A 482 -17.29 16.15 -12.44
C PRO A 482 -16.37 15.09 -13.07
N GLN A 483 -15.23 15.50 -13.64
CA GLN A 483 -14.21 14.55 -14.11
C GLN A 483 -13.38 13.99 -12.95
N TYR A 484 -13.08 14.81 -11.94
CA TYR A 484 -12.33 14.49 -10.73
C TYR A 484 -13.12 14.92 -9.50
N VAL A 485 -13.07 14.12 -8.45
CA VAL A 485 -13.60 14.50 -7.13
C VAL A 485 -12.49 14.37 -6.10
N CYS A 486 -12.20 15.46 -5.39
CA CYS A 486 -11.25 15.49 -4.29
C CYS A 486 -11.98 15.76 -2.98
N ILE A 487 -11.62 15.05 -1.91
CA ILE A 487 -12.32 15.13 -0.62
C ILE A 487 -11.30 15.28 0.50
N CYS A 488 -11.30 16.43 1.16
CA CYS A 488 -10.54 16.65 2.40
C CYS A 488 -11.29 15.94 3.54
N THR A 489 -10.74 14.81 3.99
CA THR A 489 -11.38 13.99 5.03
C THR A 489 -10.38 13.03 5.65
N CYS A 490 -10.67 12.61 6.88
CA CYS A 490 -10.13 11.37 7.45
C CYS A 490 -11.11 10.22 7.14
N ALA A 491 -11.00 9.61 5.97
CA ALA A 491 -11.98 8.65 5.47
C ALA A 491 -12.17 7.46 6.43
N GLY A 492 -13.42 7.22 6.86
CA GLY A 492 -13.76 6.19 7.84
C GLY A 492 -13.95 6.67 9.26
N THR A 493 -13.65 7.95 9.55
CA THR A 493 -13.76 8.49 10.90
C THR A 493 -15.16 8.31 11.49
N VAL A 494 -15.19 7.89 12.76
CA VAL A 494 -16.43 7.75 13.54
C VAL A 494 -16.69 8.96 14.44
N GLU A 495 -16.02 10.07 14.16
CA GLU A 495 -16.19 11.36 14.84
C GLU A 495 -17.64 11.84 14.82
N TYR A 496 -18.31 11.73 13.67
CA TYR A 496 -19.65 12.27 13.45
C TYR A 496 -20.76 11.20 13.54
N THR A 497 -20.43 9.93 13.34
CA THR A 497 -21.42 8.85 13.29
C THR A 497 -20.84 7.49 13.69
N GLN A 498 -21.73 6.60 14.14
CA GLN A 498 -21.42 5.19 14.41
C GLN A 498 -21.96 4.27 13.30
N ASN A 499 -22.74 4.81 12.36
CA ASN A 499 -23.14 4.08 11.17
C ASN A 499 -21.99 4.12 10.16
N MET A 500 -21.32 2.99 9.97
CA MET A 500 -20.14 2.86 9.09
C MET A 500 -20.43 3.20 7.62
N GLN A 501 -21.68 3.13 7.16
CA GLN A 501 -22.06 3.57 5.80
C GLN A 501 -22.10 5.09 5.66
N ASN A 502 -22.23 5.80 6.78
CA ASN A 502 -22.34 7.26 6.83
C ASN A 502 -21.02 7.91 7.28
N THR A 503 -19.99 7.13 7.63
CA THR A 503 -18.64 7.71 7.80
C THR A 503 -18.15 8.23 6.46
N PHE A 504 -17.29 9.23 6.46
CA PHE A 504 -16.89 9.89 5.23
C PHE A 504 -15.82 9.12 4.44
N PRO A 505 -15.74 9.27 3.11
CA PRO A 505 -16.88 9.61 2.27
C PRO A 505 -17.95 8.52 2.42
N ALA A 506 -19.21 8.92 2.58
CA ALA A 506 -20.32 8.01 2.82
C ALA A 506 -20.63 7.18 1.57
N GLN A 507 -21.22 5.99 1.76
CA GLN A 507 -21.61 5.14 0.63
C GLN A 507 -22.58 5.87 -0.31
N ALA A 508 -23.53 6.63 0.24
CA ALA A 508 -24.49 7.39 -0.58
C ALA A 508 -23.82 8.50 -1.41
N PHE A 509 -22.76 9.14 -0.89
CA PHE A 509 -21.97 10.10 -1.66
C PHE A 509 -21.27 9.39 -2.84
N ILE A 510 -20.60 8.28 -2.55
CA ILE A 510 -19.92 7.45 -3.55
C ILE A 510 -20.91 7.01 -4.65
N ASP A 511 -22.09 6.52 -4.27
CA ASP A 511 -23.10 6.04 -5.21
C ASP A 511 -23.63 7.15 -6.14
N ARG A 512 -23.73 8.40 -5.65
CA ARG A 512 -24.18 9.55 -6.47
C ARG A 512 -23.09 10.07 -7.41
N VAL A 513 -21.83 10.00 -7.02
CA VAL A 513 -20.68 10.41 -7.84
C VAL A 513 -20.36 9.36 -8.91
N ALA A 514 -20.54 8.07 -8.58
CA ALA A 514 -20.06 6.96 -9.38
C ALA A 514 -20.50 6.93 -10.86
N PRO A 515 -21.72 7.36 -11.24
CA PRO A 515 -22.12 7.43 -12.65
C PRO A 515 -21.30 8.40 -13.51
N TYR A 516 -20.58 9.36 -12.90
CA TYR A 516 -19.88 10.43 -13.61
C TYR A 516 -18.37 10.21 -13.64
N THR A 517 -17.79 9.74 -12.52
CA THR A 517 -16.35 9.48 -12.45
C THR A 517 -16.01 8.43 -11.40
N ASP A 518 -14.89 7.73 -11.63
CA ASP A 518 -14.22 6.87 -10.66
C ASP A 518 -12.94 7.50 -10.09
N LYS A 519 -12.56 8.69 -10.58
CA LYS A 519 -11.37 9.45 -10.19
C LYS A 519 -11.65 10.23 -8.89
N VAL A 520 -11.83 9.48 -7.81
CA VAL A 520 -12.11 10.00 -6.46
C VAL A 520 -10.86 9.85 -5.59
N TYR A 521 -10.45 10.95 -4.96
CA TYR A 521 -9.24 11.04 -4.13
C TYR A 521 -9.61 11.60 -2.74
N VAL A 522 -8.97 11.09 -1.68
CA VAL A 522 -9.17 11.57 -0.31
C VAL A 522 -7.81 11.86 0.33
N THR A 523 -7.75 12.84 1.22
CA THR A 523 -6.47 13.23 1.85
C THR A 523 -5.93 12.12 2.76
N SER A 524 -6.72 11.63 3.72
CA SER A 524 -6.29 10.60 4.68
C SER A 524 -7.34 9.53 4.98
N LEU A 525 -6.90 8.42 5.59
CA LEU A 525 -7.74 7.31 6.06
C LEU A 525 -7.71 7.25 7.59
N MET A 526 -8.87 6.94 8.16
CA MET A 526 -9.03 6.54 9.56
C MET A 526 -9.28 5.04 9.65
N HIS A 527 -8.41 4.36 10.39
CA HIS A 527 -8.65 2.99 10.84
C HIS A 527 -9.43 3.02 12.15
N VAL A 528 -10.44 2.16 12.28
CA VAL A 528 -11.32 2.11 13.45
C VAL A 528 -11.30 0.74 14.11
N LYS A 529 -11.51 0.71 15.42
CA LYS A 529 -11.65 -0.52 16.21
C LYS A 529 -13.04 -0.59 16.82
N TYR A 530 -13.65 -1.79 16.80
CA TYR A 530 -14.88 -2.04 17.52
C TYR A 530 -14.59 -2.37 18.99
N ASN A 531 -15.17 -1.60 19.91
CA ASN A 531 -15.06 -1.85 21.33
C ASN A 531 -16.28 -2.62 21.81
N GLU A 532 -16.11 -3.92 22.08
CA GLU A 532 -17.19 -4.81 22.54
C GLU A 532 -17.82 -4.36 23.86
N SER A 533 -17.04 -3.72 24.75
CA SER A 533 -17.54 -3.28 26.07
C SER A 533 -18.50 -2.10 25.98
N THR A 534 -18.32 -1.23 24.99
CA THR A 534 -19.19 -0.06 24.77
C THR A 534 -20.19 -0.27 23.63
N GLY A 535 -19.98 -1.30 22.80
CA GLY A 535 -20.77 -1.55 21.60
C GLY A 535 -20.59 -0.49 20.52
N ARG A 536 -19.42 0.15 20.47
CA ARG A 536 -19.14 1.33 19.62
C ARG A 536 -17.81 1.19 18.91
N TYR A 537 -17.72 1.79 17.73
CA TYR A 537 -16.46 2.00 17.05
C TYR A 537 -15.71 3.19 17.65
N THR A 538 -14.40 3.10 17.68
CA THR A 538 -13.49 4.17 18.09
C THR A 538 -12.40 4.37 17.04
N ASN A 539 -12.09 5.62 16.73
CA ASN A 539 -10.93 5.99 15.91
C ASN A 539 -9.65 5.42 16.55
N ASP A 540 -8.82 4.74 15.76
CA ASP A 540 -7.61 4.06 16.22
C ASP A 540 -6.36 4.83 15.79
N TYR A 541 -6.04 4.84 14.50
CA TYR A 541 -4.93 5.60 13.94
C TYR A 541 -5.27 6.12 12.54
N VAL A 542 -4.58 7.18 12.15
CA VAL A 542 -4.67 7.80 10.82
C VAL A 542 -3.49 7.39 9.97
N GLU A 543 -3.78 7.19 8.70
CA GLU A 543 -2.83 6.89 7.65
C GLU A 543 -3.06 7.87 6.50
N SER A 544 -1.99 8.43 5.94
CA SER A 544 -2.11 9.27 4.75
C SER A 544 -2.63 8.43 3.57
N MET A 545 -3.66 8.90 2.89
CA MET A 545 -4.15 8.22 1.68
C MET A 545 -3.44 8.80 0.47
N ASN A 546 -3.96 9.85 -0.14
CA ASN A 546 -3.23 10.57 -1.18
C ASN A 546 -2.30 11.63 -0.58
N GLY A 547 -2.49 12.01 0.69
CA GLY A 547 -1.76 13.09 1.34
C GLY A 547 -2.24 14.46 0.86
N ASN A 548 -1.32 15.38 0.64
CA ASN A 548 -1.62 16.61 -0.09
C ASN A 548 -1.90 16.25 -1.55
N ILE A 549 -3.06 16.67 -2.05
CA ILE A 549 -3.51 16.40 -3.42
C ILE A 549 -3.44 17.71 -4.19
N VAL A 550 -2.66 17.76 -5.26
CA VAL A 550 -2.43 18.95 -6.07
C VAL A 550 -2.94 18.70 -7.47
N PHE A 551 -3.85 19.56 -7.91
CA PHE A 551 -4.26 19.66 -9.30
C PHE A 551 -3.62 20.90 -9.90
N SER A 552 -2.75 20.73 -10.88
CA SER A 552 -2.16 21.85 -11.60
C SER A 552 -2.69 21.88 -13.03
N CYS A 553 -2.92 23.08 -13.54
CA CYS A 553 -3.28 23.30 -14.92
C CYS A 553 -2.33 24.32 -15.54
N GLU A 554 -1.47 23.79 -16.40
CA GLU A 554 -0.48 24.52 -17.18
C GLU A 554 -0.79 24.22 -18.65
N ASP A 555 -0.93 25.27 -19.46
CA ASP A 555 -1.25 25.18 -20.89
C ASP A 555 -2.50 24.32 -21.23
N GLY A 556 -3.48 24.30 -20.31
CA GLY A 556 -4.69 23.50 -20.43
C GLY A 556 -4.55 22.02 -20.06
N VAL A 557 -3.35 21.57 -19.65
CA VAL A 557 -3.12 20.20 -19.16
C VAL A 557 -3.38 20.13 -17.68
N ILE A 558 -4.34 19.30 -17.29
CA ILE A 558 -4.57 18.97 -15.89
C ILE A 558 -3.61 17.85 -15.50
N SER A 559 -2.71 18.15 -14.57
CA SER A 559 -1.89 17.17 -13.87
C SER A 559 -2.40 16.96 -12.45
N LEU A 560 -2.23 15.75 -11.94
CA LEU A 560 -2.52 15.38 -10.56
C LEU A 560 -1.23 14.92 -9.90
N GLN A 561 -0.91 15.50 -8.75
CA GLN A 561 0.19 15.07 -7.92
C GLN A 561 -0.31 14.82 -6.50
N CYS A 562 0.14 13.72 -5.91
CA CYS A 562 -0.23 13.34 -4.55
C CYS A 562 1.05 13.12 -3.76
N SER A 563 1.15 13.68 -2.55
CA SER A 563 2.38 13.59 -1.75
C SER A 563 2.64 12.18 -1.21
N ASN A 564 1.63 11.31 -1.15
CA ASN A 564 1.76 9.93 -0.70
C ASN A 564 1.62 8.89 -1.83
N ASN A 565 0.48 8.87 -2.53
CA ASN A 565 0.27 8.05 -3.74
C ASN A 565 -0.92 8.58 -4.55
N ASP A 566 -1.00 8.21 -5.82
CA ASP A 566 -2.02 8.62 -6.79
C ASP A 566 -3.13 7.58 -7.01
N LEU A 567 -3.27 6.59 -6.10
CA LEU A 567 -4.34 5.60 -6.21
C LEU A 567 -5.70 6.28 -6.08
N LYS A 568 -6.65 5.87 -6.91
CA LYS A 568 -8.07 6.20 -6.73
C LYS A 568 -8.60 5.50 -5.50
N LEU A 569 -9.54 6.14 -4.80
CA LEU A 569 -10.15 5.60 -3.59
C LEU A 569 -10.65 4.17 -3.77
N LYS A 570 -11.34 3.89 -4.89
CA LYS A 570 -11.93 2.57 -5.18
C LYS A 570 -10.92 1.43 -5.21
N ASP A 571 -9.67 1.73 -5.58
CA ASP A 571 -8.61 0.74 -5.81
C ASP A 571 -7.87 0.38 -4.52
N THR A 572 -8.08 1.16 -3.45
CA THR A 572 -7.47 0.92 -2.14
C THR A 572 -8.01 -0.34 -1.45
N GLN A 573 -7.18 -0.95 -0.62
CA GLN A 573 -7.63 -2.03 0.26
C GLN A 573 -8.67 -1.54 1.28
N TRP A 574 -8.47 -0.33 1.81
CA TRP A 574 -9.41 0.29 2.72
C TRP A 574 -10.82 0.39 2.13
N PHE A 575 -10.95 0.80 0.86
CA PHE A 575 -12.26 0.88 0.21
C PHE A 575 -12.93 -0.49 0.08
N LYS A 576 -12.18 -1.53 -0.31
CA LYS A 576 -12.71 -2.90 -0.41
C LYS A 576 -13.25 -3.43 0.92
N GLU A 577 -12.65 -3.00 2.03
CA GLU A 577 -13.03 -3.41 3.38
C GLU A 577 -14.19 -2.59 3.94
N ASN A 578 -14.30 -1.31 3.56
CA ASN A 578 -15.19 -0.35 4.19
C ASN A 578 -16.36 0.13 3.32
N ARG A 579 -16.31 -0.11 2.00
CA ARG A 579 -17.31 0.36 1.03
C ARG A 579 -17.72 -0.74 0.07
N VAL A 580 -18.91 -0.55 -0.49
CA VAL A 580 -19.42 -1.38 -1.58
C VAL A 580 -19.06 -0.68 -2.89
N CYS A 581 -18.32 -1.36 -3.76
CA CYS A 581 -17.99 -0.83 -5.07
C CYS A 581 -19.27 -0.69 -5.92
N PRO A 582 -19.64 0.54 -6.34
CA PRO A 582 -20.78 0.76 -7.22
C PRO A 582 -20.61 0.04 -8.56
N GLU A 583 -21.71 -0.31 -9.22
CA GLU A 583 -21.64 -1.02 -10.50
C GLU A 583 -20.89 -0.22 -11.58
N ALA A 584 -21.02 1.11 -11.58
CA ALA A 584 -20.34 1.99 -12.52
C ALA A 584 -18.80 1.99 -12.38
N TRP A 585 -18.27 1.44 -11.28
CA TRP A 585 -16.83 1.39 -10.99
C TRP A 585 -16.20 0.01 -11.19
N LYS A 586 -17.01 -1.02 -11.44
CA LYS A 586 -16.55 -2.38 -11.75
C LYS A 586 -16.22 -2.51 -13.23
#